data_AF-D5VRF6-F1
#
_entry.id   AF-D5VRF6-F1
#
_cell.length_a   1.000
_cell.length_b   1.000
_cell.length_c   1.000
_cell.angle_alpha   90.00
_cell.angle_beta   90.00
_cell.angle_gamma   90.00
#
_symmetry.space_group_name_H-M   'P 1'
#
loop_
_entity.id
_entity.type
_entity.pdbx_description
1 polymer ?
#
loop_
_entity_poly.entity_id
_entity_poly.type
_entity_poly.pdbx_seq_one_letter_code
_entity_poly.pdbx_strand_id
1 'polypeptide(L)'
;MKYLIIVDYDRDSERKRIDYLIEKWRNKGKIEKIKKMAILAELEDIEEFLNEILARLEREDELKVYKVEEINNKISPRKMILSYKLKDKKALESFVDYLMAKLKASYELTLGNVKKYTAYSKMGNVSILVKVDNEKVIFELEGYGEGVEKIKERIDKDMKLFLGEKDEFVL
;
A
#
# COMPACT_ATOMS: atom_id res chain seq x y z
N MET A 1 -1.71 5.61 25.37
CA MET A 1 -1.67 6.72 24.38
C MET A 1 -2.82 6.52 23.38
N LYS A 2 -3.42 7.60 22.87
CA LYS A 2 -4.44 7.56 21.81
C LYS A 2 -3.80 8.09 20.53
N TYR A 3 -4.21 7.54 19.38
CA TYR A 3 -3.74 7.98 18.06
C TYR A 3 -4.94 8.46 17.25
N LEU A 4 -4.82 9.65 16.65
CA LEU A 4 -5.73 10.08 15.57
C LEU A 4 -5.12 9.57 14.26
N ILE A 5 -5.89 8.77 13.53
CA ILE A 5 -5.46 8.20 12.24
C ILE A 5 -6.36 8.78 11.17
N ILE A 6 -5.81 9.63 10.32
CA ILE A 6 -6.48 10.19 9.14
C ILE A 6 -5.98 9.39 7.95
N VAL A 7 -6.91 8.85 7.16
CA VAL A 7 -6.57 8.11 5.93
C VAL A 7 -7.27 8.80 4.77
N ASP A 8 -6.47 9.42 3.91
CA ASP A 8 -6.95 9.93 2.65
C ASP A 8 -7.12 8.77 1.65
N TYR A 9 -8.28 8.71 0.99
CA TYR A 9 -8.59 7.66 0.01
C TYR A 9 -9.49 8.21 -1.09
N ASP A 10 -9.21 7.81 -2.33
CA ASP A 10 -9.97 8.28 -3.50
C ASP A 10 -11.07 7.30 -3.93
N ARG A 11 -11.02 6.05 -3.44
CA ARG A 11 -11.93 4.98 -3.91
C ARG A 11 -12.72 4.35 -2.77
N ASP A 12 -14.00 4.07 -3.04
CA ASP A 12 -14.90 3.34 -2.13
C ASP A 12 -14.36 1.96 -1.73
N SER A 13 -13.64 1.29 -2.64
CA SER A 13 -12.99 0.02 -2.39
C SER A 13 -11.83 0.12 -1.39
N GLU A 14 -11.13 1.24 -1.33
CA GLU A 14 -10.08 1.50 -0.32
C GLU A 14 -10.71 1.69 1.05
N ARG A 15 -11.75 2.52 1.14
CA ARG A 15 -12.54 2.68 2.38
C ARG A 15 -13.01 1.35 2.94
N LYS A 16 -13.64 0.51 2.12
CA LYS A 16 -14.15 -0.82 2.52
C LYS A 16 -13.06 -1.73 3.08
N ARG A 17 -11.85 -1.70 2.49
CA ARG A 17 -10.71 -2.48 2.98
C ARG A 17 -10.21 -1.97 4.33
N ILE A 18 -10.16 -0.66 4.52
CA ILE A 18 -9.79 -0.03 5.80
C ILE A 18 -10.84 -0.36 6.88
N ASP A 19 -12.13 -0.23 6.56
CA ASP A 19 -13.22 -0.58 7.50
C ASP A 19 -13.12 -2.05 7.96
N TYR A 20 -12.83 -2.98 7.04
CA TYR A 20 -12.59 -4.38 7.40
C TYR A 20 -11.39 -4.55 8.35
N LEU A 21 -10.31 -3.82 8.13
CA LEU A 21 -9.14 -3.84 9.03
C LEU A 21 -9.50 -3.30 10.41
N ILE A 22 -10.27 -2.20 10.50
CA ILE A 22 -10.73 -1.63 11.77
C ILE A 22 -11.52 -2.67 12.56
N GLU A 23 -12.51 -3.33 11.94
CA GLU A 23 -13.32 -4.35 12.62
C GLU A 23 -12.46 -5.54 13.08
N LYS A 24 -11.49 -5.99 12.27
CA LYS A 24 -10.56 -7.05 12.66
C LYS A 24 -9.72 -6.67 13.90
N TRP A 25 -9.30 -5.42 14.00
CA TRP A 25 -8.44 -4.94 15.09
C TRP A 25 -9.20 -4.49 16.34
N ARG A 26 -10.51 -4.23 16.25
CA ARG A 26 -11.37 -3.96 17.43
C ARG A 26 -11.31 -5.07 18.47
N ASN A 27 -11.08 -6.31 18.05
CA ASN A 27 -10.92 -7.44 18.96
C ASN A 27 -9.57 -7.46 19.69
N LYS A 28 -8.61 -6.63 19.28
CA LYS A 28 -7.24 -6.56 19.81
C LYS A 28 -6.95 -5.26 20.57
N GLY A 29 -7.87 -4.30 20.53
CA GLY A 29 -7.69 -3.00 21.18
C GLY A 29 -8.90 -2.08 20.97
N LYS A 30 -8.93 -0.98 21.71
CA LYS A 30 -10.01 0.00 21.64
C LYS A 30 -9.84 0.89 20.41
N ILE A 31 -10.54 0.57 19.32
CA ILE A 31 -10.61 1.39 18.10
C ILE A 31 -12.00 1.99 17.96
N GLU A 32 -12.06 3.32 18.05
CA GLU A 32 -13.28 4.10 17.88
C GLU A 32 -13.19 4.90 16.58
N LYS A 33 -14.16 4.70 15.68
CA LYS A 33 -14.32 5.55 14.50
C LYS A 33 -15.09 6.80 14.93
N ILE A 34 -14.53 7.98 14.72
CA ILE A 34 -15.20 9.24 15.06
C ILE A 34 -16.44 9.39 14.16
N LYS A 35 -17.62 9.30 14.77
CA LYS A 35 -18.92 9.50 14.09
C LYS A 35 -19.46 10.94 14.24
N LYS A 36 -18.68 11.80 14.89
CA LYS A 36 -18.99 13.21 15.17
C LYS A 36 -18.21 14.11 14.22
N MET A 37 -18.41 15.42 14.35
CA MET A 37 -17.53 16.41 13.73
C MET A 37 -16.11 16.28 14.32
N ALA A 38 -15.11 16.22 13.45
CA ALA A 38 -13.69 16.30 13.81
C ALA A 38 -13.09 17.48 13.04
N ILE A 39 -12.39 18.36 13.75
CA ILE A 39 -11.77 19.56 13.19
C ILE A 39 -10.28 19.47 13.49
N LEU A 40 -9.45 19.62 12.46
CA LEU A 40 -8.02 19.84 12.60
C LEU A 40 -7.78 21.34 12.35
N ALA A 41 -7.19 22.03 13.33
CA ALA A 41 -7.01 23.47 13.29
C ALA A 41 -5.58 23.83 13.69
N GLU A 42 -4.93 24.68 12.90
CA GLU A 42 -3.65 25.32 13.21
C GLU A 42 -3.93 26.81 13.36
N LEU A 43 -4.12 27.26 14.61
CA LEU A 43 -4.51 28.63 14.95
C LEU A 43 -3.54 29.19 15.99
N GLU A 44 -3.25 30.48 15.91
CA GLU A 44 -2.42 31.19 16.91
C GLU A 44 -3.18 31.32 18.25
N ASP A 45 -4.46 31.65 18.20
CA ASP A 45 -5.36 31.72 19.37
C ASP A 45 -6.41 30.62 19.30
N ILE A 46 -6.05 29.45 19.83
CA ILE A 46 -6.99 28.34 19.95
C ILE A 46 -8.06 28.60 21.03
N GLU A 47 -7.78 29.44 22.03
CA GLU A 47 -8.69 29.66 23.16
C GLU A 47 -9.91 30.48 22.72
N GLU A 48 -9.70 31.53 21.94
CA GLU A 48 -10.78 32.32 21.33
C GLU A 48 -11.70 31.42 20.49
N PHE A 49 -11.13 30.58 19.63
CA PHE A 49 -11.89 29.65 18.80
C PHE A 49 -12.68 28.63 19.61
N LEU A 50 -12.09 28.05 20.66
CA LEU A 50 -12.78 27.10 21.54
C LEU A 50 -13.91 27.78 22.33
N ASN A 51 -13.70 29.01 22.80
CA ASN A 51 -14.72 29.79 23.49
C ASN A 51 -15.94 30.05 22.57
N GLU A 52 -15.69 30.43 21.33
CA GLU A 52 -16.74 30.60 20.32
C GLU A 52 -17.52 29.32 20.03
N ILE A 53 -16.86 28.16 20.01
CA ILE A 53 -17.53 26.87 19.85
C ILE A 53 -18.39 26.58 21.09
N LEU A 54 -17.84 26.71 22.29
CA LEU A 54 -18.54 26.42 23.55
C LEU A 54 -19.78 27.30 23.72
N ALA A 55 -19.72 28.56 23.31
CA ALA A 55 -20.86 29.48 23.33
C ALA A 55 -22.06 29.01 22.46
N ARG A 56 -21.85 28.05 21.56
CA ARG A 56 -22.86 27.49 20.65
C ARG A 56 -23.26 26.05 20.98
N LEU A 57 -22.63 25.42 21.98
CA LEU A 57 -22.94 24.07 22.42
C LEU A 57 -23.90 24.10 23.62
N GLU A 58 -24.74 23.07 23.75
CA GLU A 58 -25.66 22.96 24.89
C GLU A 58 -24.94 22.48 26.15
N ARG A 59 -23.83 21.73 25.98
CA ARG A 59 -23.06 21.18 27.09
C ARG A 59 -21.56 21.22 26.81
N GLU A 60 -20.78 21.52 27.83
CA GLU A 60 -19.32 21.58 27.72
C GLU A 60 -18.69 20.21 27.38
N ASP A 61 -19.27 19.10 27.86
CA ASP A 61 -18.74 17.75 27.64
C ASP A 61 -18.97 17.21 26.20
N GLU A 62 -19.66 17.98 25.37
CA GLU A 62 -19.79 17.74 23.93
C GLU A 62 -18.51 18.08 23.18
N LEU A 63 -17.68 18.97 23.73
CA LEU A 63 -16.39 19.36 23.16
C LEU A 63 -15.25 18.52 23.75
N LYS A 64 -14.46 17.90 22.86
CA LYS A 64 -13.24 17.19 23.23
C LYS A 64 -12.09 17.73 22.42
N VAL A 65 -11.16 18.38 23.09
CA VAL A 65 -9.97 18.96 22.48
C VAL A 65 -8.80 18.00 22.66
N TYR A 66 -8.08 17.74 21.58
CA TYR A 66 -6.86 16.95 21.59
C TYR A 66 -5.75 17.77 20.94
N LYS A 67 -4.62 17.92 21.63
CA LYS A 67 -3.39 18.35 20.98
C LYS A 67 -2.81 17.15 20.23
N VAL A 68 -2.61 17.31 18.93
CA VAL A 68 -2.04 16.27 18.07
C VAL A 68 -0.66 16.71 17.60
N GLU A 69 0.25 15.76 17.52
CA GLU A 69 1.54 15.94 16.86
C GLU A 69 1.58 14.94 15.72
N GLU A 70 1.98 15.39 14.52
CA GLU A 70 2.12 14.50 13.39
C GLU A 70 3.25 13.51 13.66
N ILE A 71 2.90 12.23 13.78
CA ILE A 71 3.89 11.18 13.90
C ILE A 71 4.29 10.78 12.48
N ASN A 72 5.46 11.26 12.06
CA ASN A 72 6.13 10.78 10.85
C ASN A 72 6.66 9.34 11.08
N ASN A 73 5.73 8.39 11.09
CA ASN A 73 6.05 6.97 11.16
C ASN A 73 6.70 6.58 9.83
N LYS A 74 8.03 6.45 9.82
CA LYS A 74 8.79 5.86 8.72
C LYS A 74 8.60 4.34 8.66
N ILE A 75 7.35 3.90 8.58
CA ILE A 75 7.08 2.52 8.16
C ILE A 75 7.44 2.52 6.68
N SER A 76 8.65 2.06 6.36
CA SER A 76 9.08 1.96 4.98
C SER A 76 8.37 0.78 4.32
N PRO A 77 7.90 0.93 3.07
CA PRO A 77 7.39 -0.20 2.33
C PRO A 77 8.51 -1.23 2.16
N ARG A 78 8.15 -2.50 2.20
CA ARG A 78 9.08 -3.58 1.92
C ARG A 78 9.40 -3.56 0.44
N LYS A 79 10.69 -3.51 0.10
CA LYS A 79 11.20 -3.57 -1.27
C LYS A 79 11.88 -4.90 -1.52
N MET A 80 11.60 -5.49 -2.68
CA MET A 80 12.27 -6.70 -3.16
C MET A 80 12.57 -6.56 -4.64
N ILE A 81 13.71 -7.12 -5.05
CA ILE A 81 14.13 -7.15 -6.44
C ILE A 81 14.33 -8.61 -6.84
N LEU A 82 13.71 -8.99 -7.96
CA LEU A 82 13.96 -10.26 -8.63
C LEU A 82 14.58 -9.98 -9.98
N SER A 83 15.55 -10.79 -10.38
CA SER A 83 16.35 -10.55 -11.58
C SER A 83 16.63 -11.87 -12.26
N TYR A 84 16.25 -12.00 -13.53
CA TYR A 84 16.41 -13.22 -14.31
C TYR A 84 17.10 -12.91 -15.64
N LYS A 85 18.03 -13.77 -16.06
CA LYS A 85 18.74 -13.67 -17.35
C LYS A 85 18.17 -14.63 -18.37
N LEU A 86 18.13 -14.22 -19.64
CA LEU A 86 17.44 -14.95 -20.70
C LEU A 86 18.02 -14.72 -22.10
N LYS A 87 17.76 -15.69 -22.99
CA LYS A 87 18.26 -15.70 -24.38
C LYS A 87 17.29 -15.10 -25.41
N ASP A 88 16.00 -14.97 -25.08
CA ASP A 88 14.97 -14.46 -26.01
C ASP A 88 14.06 -13.43 -25.32
N LYS A 89 14.22 -12.16 -25.71
CA LYS A 89 13.44 -11.02 -25.23
C LYS A 89 11.95 -11.14 -25.54
N LYS A 90 11.58 -11.61 -26.73
CA LYS A 90 10.17 -11.59 -27.18
C LYS A 90 9.34 -12.63 -26.43
N ALA A 91 9.92 -13.82 -26.21
CA ALA A 91 9.31 -14.85 -25.39
C ALA A 91 9.12 -14.36 -23.93
N LEU A 92 10.12 -13.65 -23.41
CA LEU A 92 10.10 -13.06 -22.07
C LEU A 92 9.02 -11.98 -21.91
N GLU A 93 8.91 -11.03 -22.84
CA GLU A 93 7.87 -10.01 -22.81
C GLU A 93 6.47 -10.63 -22.79
N SER A 94 6.25 -11.64 -23.65
CA SER A 94 4.99 -12.39 -23.71
C SER A 94 4.69 -13.11 -22.39
N PHE A 95 5.72 -13.69 -21.76
CA PHE A 95 5.58 -14.36 -20.48
C PHE A 95 5.31 -13.40 -19.32
N VAL A 96 5.95 -12.22 -19.31
CA VAL A 96 5.67 -11.15 -18.34
C VAL A 96 4.22 -10.72 -18.44
N ASP A 97 3.71 -10.50 -19.65
CA ASP A 97 2.31 -10.10 -19.85
C ASP A 97 1.35 -11.20 -19.33
N TYR A 98 1.65 -12.47 -19.61
CA TYR A 98 0.94 -13.61 -19.03
C TYR A 98 0.99 -13.63 -17.49
N LEU A 99 2.17 -13.41 -16.90
CA LEU A 99 2.38 -13.42 -15.46
C LEU A 99 1.58 -12.31 -14.76
N MET A 100 1.59 -11.10 -15.33
CA MET A 100 0.80 -9.97 -14.81
C MET A 100 -0.71 -10.27 -14.88
N ALA A 101 -1.18 -10.86 -15.98
CA ALA A 101 -2.57 -11.29 -16.11
C ALA A 101 -2.94 -12.37 -15.06
N LYS A 102 -2.07 -13.36 -14.86
CA LYS A 102 -2.25 -14.43 -13.85
C LYS A 102 -2.29 -13.86 -12.42
N LEU A 103 -1.48 -12.84 -12.14
CA LEU A 103 -1.48 -12.13 -10.87
C LEU A 103 -2.68 -11.19 -10.69
N LYS A 104 -3.51 -11.01 -11.74
CA LYS A 104 -4.57 -10.00 -11.80
C LYS A 104 -4.03 -8.60 -11.50
N ALA A 105 -2.80 -8.34 -11.94
CA ALA A 105 -2.15 -7.05 -11.76
C ALA A 105 -2.73 -6.06 -12.76
N SER A 106 -3.15 -4.89 -12.27
CA SER A 106 -3.62 -3.79 -13.11
C SER A 106 -2.43 -3.04 -13.67
N TYR A 107 -2.37 -2.89 -14.99
CA TYR A 107 -1.40 -2.01 -15.64
C TYR A 107 -1.74 -0.55 -15.31
N GLU A 108 -0.74 0.21 -14.88
CA GLU A 108 -0.90 1.63 -14.54
C GLU A 108 -0.35 2.51 -15.66
N LEU A 109 0.93 2.32 -16.00
CA LEU A 109 1.65 3.18 -16.94
C LEU A 109 2.98 2.55 -17.39
N THR A 110 3.59 3.13 -18.41
CA THR A 110 4.94 2.82 -18.87
C THR A 110 5.78 4.10 -18.88
N LEU A 111 6.98 4.04 -18.30
CA LEU A 111 7.98 5.12 -18.32
C LEU A 111 9.25 4.58 -18.98
N GLY A 112 9.47 4.95 -20.24
CA GLY A 112 10.58 4.40 -21.02
C GLY A 112 10.46 2.88 -21.19
N ASN A 113 11.44 2.12 -20.68
CA ASN A 113 11.44 0.64 -20.70
C ASN A 113 10.93 0.01 -19.39
N VAL A 114 10.30 0.79 -18.51
CA VAL A 114 9.75 0.31 -17.24
C VAL A 114 8.23 0.33 -17.31
N LYS A 115 7.60 -0.84 -17.18
CA LYS A 115 6.15 -0.97 -17.04
C LYS A 115 5.79 -1.03 -15.56
N LYS A 116 4.79 -0.25 -15.12
CA LYS A 116 4.27 -0.25 -13.75
C LYS A 116 2.92 -0.94 -13.68
N TYR A 117 2.80 -1.86 -12.74
CA TYR A 117 1.56 -2.56 -12.40
C TYR A 117 1.26 -2.45 -10.91
N THR A 118 0.00 -2.67 -10.55
CA THR A 118 -0.45 -2.82 -9.17
C THR A 118 -1.18 -4.16 -9.02
N ALA A 119 -0.66 -5.03 -8.17
CA ALA A 119 -1.34 -6.25 -7.77
C ALA A 119 -2.16 -6.01 -6.49
N TYR A 120 -3.48 -6.14 -6.59
CA TYR A 120 -4.40 -6.03 -5.46
C TYR A 120 -4.63 -7.41 -4.85
N SER A 121 -4.08 -7.65 -3.66
CA SER A 121 -4.28 -8.91 -2.94
C SER A 121 -5.06 -8.69 -1.63
N LYS A 122 -5.64 -9.77 -1.09
CA LYS A 122 -6.23 -9.75 0.26
C LYS A 122 -5.22 -9.38 1.36
N MET A 123 -3.92 -9.43 1.06
CA MET A 123 -2.82 -9.27 2.01
C MET A 123 -2.08 -7.93 1.84
N GLY A 124 -2.56 -7.07 0.94
CA GLY A 124 -1.97 -5.77 0.65
C GLY A 124 -1.93 -5.47 -0.84
N ASN A 125 -1.70 -4.19 -1.16
CA ASN A 125 -1.40 -3.73 -2.51
C ASN A 125 0.11 -3.81 -2.72
N VAL A 126 0.53 -4.33 -3.87
CA VAL A 126 1.94 -4.42 -4.24
C VAL A 126 2.12 -3.71 -5.58
N SER A 127 2.99 -2.70 -5.60
CA SER A 127 3.46 -2.11 -6.86
C SER A 127 4.53 -3.02 -7.44
N ILE A 128 4.43 -3.28 -8.74
CA ILE A 128 5.35 -4.12 -9.50
C ILE A 128 5.90 -3.25 -10.63
N LEU A 129 7.18 -2.93 -10.58
CA LEU A 129 7.88 -2.36 -11.72
C LEU A 129 8.55 -3.50 -12.47
N VAL A 130 8.32 -3.57 -13.78
CA VAL A 130 8.94 -4.55 -14.65
C VAL A 130 9.82 -3.84 -15.65
N LYS A 131 11.11 -4.14 -15.62
CA LYS A 131 12.08 -3.68 -16.60
C LYS A 131 12.55 -4.86 -17.42
N VAL A 132 12.29 -4.81 -18.72
CA VAL A 132 12.76 -5.83 -19.67
C VAL A 132 13.84 -5.21 -20.54
N ASP A 133 15.00 -5.85 -20.56
CA ASP A 133 16.11 -5.57 -21.46
C ASP A 133 16.41 -6.80 -22.32
N ASN A 134 17.37 -6.71 -23.24
CA ASN A 134 17.65 -7.75 -24.24
C ASN A 134 17.93 -9.14 -23.63
N GLU A 135 18.61 -9.18 -22.47
CA GLU A 135 19.01 -10.44 -21.84
C GLU A 135 18.51 -10.58 -20.40
N LYS A 136 17.65 -9.67 -19.93
CA LYS A 136 17.31 -9.59 -18.50
C LYS A 136 15.92 -9.04 -18.27
N VAL A 137 15.20 -9.64 -17.32
CA VAL A 137 14.03 -9.01 -16.69
C VAL A 137 14.34 -8.72 -15.23
N ILE A 138 13.94 -7.54 -14.77
CA ILE A 138 13.97 -7.14 -13.38
C ILE A 138 12.55 -6.82 -12.94
N PHE A 139 12.14 -7.42 -11.83
CA PHE A 139 10.91 -7.09 -11.12
C PHE A 139 11.29 -6.38 -9.82
N GLU A 140 10.82 -5.14 -9.64
CA GLU A 140 10.90 -4.45 -8.36
C GLU A 140 9.52 -4.44 -7.72
N LEU A 141 9.43 -4.96 -6.51
CA LEU A 141 8.20 -5.13 -5.77
C LEU A 141 8.23 -4.22 -4.55
N GLU A 142 7.20 -3.42 -4.37
CA GLU A 142 7.08 -2.48 -3.25
C GLU A 142 5.67 -2.52 -2.66
N GLY A 143 5.57 -2.59 -1.32
CA GLY A 143 4.29 -2.57 -0.65
C GLY A 143 4.39 -2.79 0.86
N TYR A 144 3.24 -2.85 1.52
CA TYR A 144 3.14 -3.03 2.96
C TYR A 144 2.59 -4.41 3.33
N GLY A 145 2.99 -4.91 4.50
CA GLY A 145 2.55 -6.22 5.00
C GLY A 145 3.14 -7.41 4.23
N GLU A 146 2.44 -8.55 4.27
CA GLU A 146 2.89 -9.82 3.67
C GLU A 146 2.69 -9.91 2.15
N GLY A 147 1.99 -8.94 1.54
CA GLY A 147 1.68 -8.97 0.11
C GLY A 147 2.93 -9.09 -0.76
N VAL A 148 4.01 -8.37 -0.41
CA VAL A 148 5.26 -8.33 -1.19
C VAL A 148 5.90 -9.72 -1.30
N GLU A 149 6.03 -10.46 -0.18
CA GLU A 149 6.65 -11.79 -0.20
C GLU A 149 5.86 -12.79 -1.04
N LYS A 150 4.53 -12.79 -0.91
CA LYS A 150 3.69 -13.76 -1.62
C LYS A 150 3.64 -13.50 -3.13
N ILE A 151 3.69 -12.24 -3.53
CA ILE A 151 3.83 -11.88 -4.95
C ILE A 151 5.21 -12.30 -5.46
N LYS A 152 6.28 -12.04 -4.69
CA LYS A 152 7.63 -12.48 -5.01
C LYS A 152 7.72 -13.99 -5.20
N GLU A 153 7.21 -14.79 -4.26
CA GLU A 153 7.21 -16.26 -4.34
C GLU A 153 6.48 -16.76 -5.59
N ARG A 154 5.36 -16.13 -5.97
CA ARG A 154 4.61 -16.49 -7.18
C ARG A 154 5.39 -16.16 -8.46
N ILE A 155 5.96 -14.97 -8.53
CA ILE A 155 6.79 -14.54 -9.67
C ILE A 155 8.01 -15.46 -9.79
N ASP A 156 8.72 -15.70 -8.69
CA ASP A 156 9.92 -16.55 -8.67
C ASP A 156 9.62 -17.99 -9.10
N LYS A 157 8.55 -18.58 -8.56
CA LYS A 157 8.11 -19.92 -8.96
C LYS A 157 7.80 -19.99 -10.46
N ASP A 158 6.99 -19.07 -10.97
CA ASP A 158 6.57 -19.10 -12.37
C ASP A 158 7.74 -18.79 -13.33
N MET A 159 8.63 -17.87 -12.95
CA MET A 159 9.85 -17.57 -13.71
C MET A 159 10.78 -18.78 -13.75
N LYS A 160 11.07 -19.43 -12.63
CA LYS A 160 11.92 -20.64 -12.59
C LYS A 160 11.36 -21.76 -13.48
N LEU A 161 10.05 -21.97 -13.44
CA LEU A 161 9.39 -22.94 -14.34
C LEU A 161 9.54 -22.56 -15.81
N PHE A 162 9.40 -21.28 -16.14
CA PHE A 162 9.54 -20.78 -17.51
C PHE A 162 10.98 -20.88 -18.05
N LEU A 163 11.98 -20.61 -17.19
CA LEU A 163 13.39 -20.74 -17.54
C LEU A 163 13.86 -22.19 -17.67
N GLY A 164 13.07 -23.13 -17.12
CA GLY A 164 13.49 -24.51 -16.88
C GLY A 164 14.47 -24.53 -15.71
N GLU A 165 14.12 -25.23 -14.62
CA GLU A 165 15.00 -25.42 -13.46
C GLU A 165 16.25 -26.23 -13.83
N LYS A 166 17.21 -25.58 -14.49
CA LYS A 166 18.62 -25.96 -14.65
C LYS A 166 19.40 -24.67 -14.88
N ASP A 167 19.58 -23.91 -13.82
CA ASP A 167 20.81 -23.18 -13.51
C ASP A 167 20.54 -22.35 -12.26
N GLU A 168 20.74 -22.99 -11.12
CA GLU A 168 21.04 -22.28 -9.87
C GLU A 168 22.21 -21.34 -10.14
N PHE A 169 21.98 -20.03 -10.04
CA PHE A 169 23.06 -19.13 -9.68
C PHE A 169 22.59 -18.28 -8.51
N VAL A 170 22.99 -18.76 -7.34
CA VAL A 170 23.11 -17.97 -6.11
C VAL A 170 24.08 -16.83 -6.38
N LEU A 171 23.61 -15.60 -6.21
CA LEU A 171 24.43 -14.46 -5.78
C LEU A 171 23.63 -13.68 -4.74
#